data_AF-A0A9E3N9C1-F1
#
_entry.id   AF-A0A9E3N9C1-F1
#
_cell.length_a   1.000
_cell.length_b   1.000
_cell.length_c   1.000
_cell.angle_alpha   90.00
_cell.angle_beta   90.00
_cell.angle_gamma   90.00
#
_symmetry.space_group_name_H-M   'P 1'
#
loop_
_entity.id
_entity.type
_entity.pdbx_description
1 polymer ?
#
loop_
_entity_poly.entity_id
_entity_poly.type
_entity_poly.pdbx_seq_one_letter_code
_entity_poly.pdbx_strand_id
1 'polypeptide(L)'
;MRNLLITTAAIGLAALSASTASAQDLTTTSPSWTGFYVGGQLGYAWQPRDGDEQIAFDRNLDGNFGDSFLPNFGPGYCGGSPTSSSPTTGCTKDNDGTNWKVHAGFDYQFGETSGPVVGAVIEGGKAYLYDNVTAFSTTPAVYKIKAKLKENGAIRARGGYSFSTGTLVYGTGGLSYGKIENSFSTSNAVNTFTTSGSKKDAWGYNYGGGIEQKVGPFSIGALYLFTVLKNNKYTVNASGGAVGGPFTAISGTGTDFRRGFTKFAYHSLLATVSYRF
;
A
#
# COMPACT_ATOMS: atom_id res chain seq x y z
N MET A 1 37.06 10.11 -3.85
CA MET A 1 37.58 8.87 -3.23
C MET A 1 36.70 8.54 -2.03
N ARG A 2 36.10 7.38 -1.80
CA ARG A 2 35.97 6.11 -2.50
C ARG A 2 34.95 5.31 -1.65
N ASN A 3 33.79 5.01 -2.23
CA ASN A 3 32.96 3.80 -2.02
C ASN A 3 32.07 3.60 -0.77
N LEU A 4 31.00 2.81 -1.05
CA LEU A 4 30.05 2.06 -0.21
C LEU A 4 28.80 2.85 0.27
N LEU A 5 27.54 2.47 0.02
CA LEU A 5 26.92 1.22 -0.47
C LEU A 5 25.59 1.55 -1.17
N ILE A 6 25.43 1.01 -2.39
CA ILE A 6 24.14 0.84 -3.06
C ILE A 6 23.61 -0.51 -2.57
N THR A 7 22.50 -0.53 -1.82
CA THR A 7 21.75 -1.76 -1.54
C THR A 7 20.48 -1.78 -2.38
N THR A 8 20.66 -2.28 -3.60
CA THR A 8 19.62 -2.83 -4.45
C THR A 8 19.04 -4.06 -3.76
N ALA A 9 17.76 -4.05 -3.39
CA ALA A 9 17.05 -5.25 -2.97
C ALA A 9 16.72 -6.10 -4.21
N ALA A 10 17.74 -6.73 -4.77
CA ALA A 10 17.58 -7.87 -5.66
C ALA A 10 17.58 -9.13 -4.79
N ILE A 11 16.40 -9.51 -4.28
CA ILE A 11 16.21 -10.88 -3.79
C ILE A 11 15.94 -11.70 -5.06
N GLY A 12 17.04 -12.20 -5.61
CA GLY A 12 17.04 -13.17 -6.68
C GLY A 12 16.28 -14.41 -6.24
N LEU A 13 15.48 -14.90 -7.17
CA LEU A 13 14.83 -16.19 -7.18
C LEU A 13 15.93 -17.29 -7.20
N ALA A 14 16.57 -17.54 -6.06
CA ALA A 14 17.65 -18.51 -5.90
C ALA A 14 17.27 -19.54 -4.84
N ALA A 15 16.36 -20.44 -5.21
CA ALA A 15 16.14 -21.71 -4.54
C ALA A 15 15.71 -22.77 -5.58
N LEU A 16 16.53 -22.91 -6.63
CA LEU A 16 16.52 -24.05 -7.56
C LEU A 16 17.93 -24.66 -7.58
N SER A 17 18.50 -24.91 -6.41
CA SER A 17 19.61 -25.84 -6.26
C SER A 17 19.05 -27.14 -5.71
N ALA A 18 18.92 -28.10 -6.61
CA ALA A 18 18.52 -29.47 -6.35
C ALA A 18 19.32 -30.07 -5.18
N SER A 19 18.64 -30.26 -4.04
CA SER A 19 18.91 -31.44 -3.22
C SER A 19 17.89 -32.49 -3.65
N THR A 20 18.38 -33.57 -4.23
CA THR A 20 17.64 -34.82 -4.44
C THR A 20 17.33 -35.40 -3.06
N ALA A 21 16.33 -34.84 -2.38
CA ALA A 21 15.68 -35.47 -1.25
C ALA A 21 14.65 -36.43 -1.85
N SER A 22 14.94 -37.73 -1.71
CA SER A 22 14.10 -38.84 -2.13
C SER A 22 12.66 -38.61 -1.66
N ALA A 23 11.78 -38.21 -2.58
CA ALA A 23 10.34 -38.26 -2.38
C ALA A 23 9.92 -39.74 -2.45
N GLN A 24 10.14 -40.46 -1.35
CA GLN A 24 9.56 -41.78 -1.17
C GLN A 24 8.04 -41.62 -1.08
N ASP A 25 7.37 -42.15 -2.10
CA ASP A 25 6.03 -42.72 -2.05
C ASP A 25 4.89 -41.78 -1.61
N LEU A 26 4.54 -40.80 -2.46
CA LEU A 26 3.16 -40.32 -2.57
C LEU A 26 2.45 -41.16 -3.63
N THR A 27 1.97 -42.33 -3.23
CA THR A 27 1.06 -43.11 -4.06
C THR A 27 -0.23 -42.33 -4.32
N THR A 28 -0.36 -41.90 -5.59
CA THR A 28 -1.58 -41.99 -6.39
C THR A 28 -2.81 -41.19 -5.97
N THR A 29 -2.67 -39.87 -5.82
CA THR A 29 -3.47 -38.83 -6.50
C THR A 29 -2.91 -37.50 -6.03
N SER A 30 -2.35 -36.66 -6.91
CA SER A 30 -2.22 -35.24 -6.55
C SER A 30 -3.66 -34.78 -6.30
N PRO A 31 -4.06 -34.44 -5.06
CA PRO A 31 -5.46 -34.20 -4.78
C PRO A 31 -5.91 -33.02 -5.64
N SER A 32 -7.10 -33.09 -6.22
CA SER A 32 -7.67 -31.98 -6.99
C SER A 32 -7.69 -30.70 -6.15
N TRP A 33 -7.38 -29.54 -6.73
CA TRP A 33 -7.51 -28.24 -6.06
C TRP A 33 -8.96 -27.87 -5.74
N THR A 34 -9.92 -28.59 -6.32
CA THR A 34 -11.35 -28.39 -6.09
C THR A 34 -11.69 -28.53 -4.62
N GLY A 35 -12.32 -27.49 -4.05
CA GLY A 35 -12.77 -27.50 -2.66
C GLY A 35 -12.64 -26.14 -1.97
N PHE A 36 -13.22 -26.08 -0.78
CA PHE A 36 -13.07 -24.93 0.11
C PHE A 36 -11.70 -24.97 0.78
N TYR A 37 -11.22 -23.80 1.18
CA TYR A 37 -10.02 -23.68 2.00
C TYR A 37 -10.09 -22.44 2.87
N VAL A 38 -9.38 -22.51 3.99
CA VAL A 38 -9.16 -21.41 4.92
C VAL A 38 -7.69 -21.33 5.29
N GLY A 39 -7.18 -20.14 5.54
CA GLY A 39 -5.76 -19.98 5.75
C GLY A 39 -5.33 -18.62 6.26
N GLY A 40 -4.02 -18.50 6.42
CA GLY A 40 -3.33 -17.28 6.81
C GLY A 40 -2.34 -16.85 5.75
N GLN A 41 -2.03 -15.55 5.77
CA GLN A 41 -1.01 -14.92 4.95
C GLN A 41 -0.16 -14.04 5.86
N LEU A 42 1.15 -14.10 5.70
CA LEU A 42 2.10 -13.25 6.42
C LEU A 42 3.18 -12.79 5.46
N GLY A 43 3.54 -11.53 5.51
CA GLY A 43 4.67 -11.06 4.74
C GLY A 43 4.92 -9.58 4.89
N TYR A 44 5.47 -9.01 3.84
CA TYR A 44 6.00 -7.66 3.84
C TYR A 44 5.30 -6.83 2.78
N ALA A 45 4.96 -5.60 3.14
CA ALA A 45 4.38 -4.63 2.22
C ALA A 45 5.24 -3.36 2.20
N TRP A 46 5.35 -2.77 1.01
CA TRP A 46 6.13 -1.56 0.80
C TRP A 46 5.40 -0.63 -0.17
N GLN A 47 5.62 0.66 0.00
CA GLN A 47 5.05 1.66 -0.90
C GLN A 47 6.01 1.94 -2.06
N PRO A 48 5.50 2.19 -3.28
CA PRO A 48 6.34 2.68 -4.37
C PRO A 48 6.94 4.03 -3.96
N ARG A 49 8.19 4.30 -4.36
CA ARG A 49 8.87 5.55 -3.99
C ARG A 49 8.08 6.76 -4.49
N ASP A 50 7.92 7.73 -3.60
CA ASP A 50 7.09 8.92 -3.68
C ASP A 50 7.91 10.21 -3.47
N GLY A 51 9.20 10.18 -3.85
CA GLY A 51 10.14 11.29 -3.64
C GLY A 51 9.70 12.63 -4.25
N ASP A 52 8.73 12.61 -5.17
CA ASP A 52 8.18 13.78 -5.86
C ASP A 52 6.77 14.17 -5.38
N GLU A 53 6.24 13.56 -4.30
CA GLU A 53 4.94 13.97 -3.80
C GLU A 53 4.98 15.38 -3.21
N GLN A 54 4.02 16.20 -3.64
CA GLN A 54 3.84 17.56 -3.16
C GLN A 54 2.47 17.72 -2.50
N ILE A 55 2.34 18.71 -1.63
CA ILE A 55 1.04 19.17 -1.15
C ILE A 55 0.44 20.07 -2.22
N ALA A 56 -0.80 19.75 -2.61
CA ALA A 56 -1.57 20.55 -3.55
C ALA A 56 -2.48 21.52 -2.78
N PHE A 57 -2.55 22.76 -3.26
CA PHE A 57 -3.31 23.85 -2.66
C PHE A 57 -4.51 24.23 -3.53
N ASP A 58 -5.58 24.66 -2.87
CA ASP A 58 -6.78 25.28 -3.43
C ASP A 58 -6.97 26.60 -2.67
N ARG A 59 -6.50 27.70 -3.27
CA ARG A 59 -6.44 29.03 -2.67
C ARG A 59 -7.68 29.85 -2.96
N ASN A 60 -8.40 29.51 -4.02
CA ASN A 60 -9.63 30.18 -4.45
C ASN A 60 -10.91 29.46 -3.95
N LEU A 61 -10.76 28.28 -3.35
CA LEU A 61 -11.81 27.42 -2.79
C LEU A 61 -12.81 26.93 -3.84
N ASP A 62 -12.35 26.67 -5.06
CA ASP A 62 -13.19 26.15 -6.15
C ASP A 62 -13.28 24.60 -6.18
N GLY A 63 -12.54 23.91 -5.31
CA GLY A 63 -12.47 22.46 -5.22
C GLY A 63 -11.42 21.81 -6.12
N ASN A 64 -10.75 22.58 -6.97
CA ASN A 64 -9.61 22.17 -7.78
C ASN A 64 -8.31 22.46 -7.04
N PHE A 65 -7.51 21.41 -6.85
CA PHE A 65 -6.22 21.53 -6.18
C PHE A 65 -5.11 21.58 -7.22
N GLY A 66 -4.23 22.57 -7.11
CA GLY A 66 -3.17 22.85 -8.07
C GLY A 66 -2.70 24.30 -8.10
N ASP A 67 -3.27 25.16 -7.25
CA ASP A 67 -2.93 26.58 -7.21
C ASP A 67 -1.49 26.81 -6.77
N SER A 68 -0.81 27.72 -7.48
CA SER A 68 0.54 28.14 -7.10
C SER A 68 0.50 28.89 -5.77
N PHE A 69 1.32 28.42 -4.83
CA PHE A 69 1.54 29.05 -3.53
C PHE A 69 2.95 29.67 -3.44
N LEU A 70 3.61 29.88 -4.59
CA LEU A 70 4.95 30.50 -4.64
C LEU A 70 4.88 32.02 -4.32
N PRO A 71 5.91 32.58 -3.65
CA PRO A 71 7.15 31.93 -3.21
C PRO A 71 7.07 31.24 -1.84
N ASN A 72 5.92 31.27 -1.16
CA ASN A 72 5.80 30.97 0.28
C ASN A 72 6.11 29.52 0.67
N PHE A 73 6.23 28.59 -0.30
CA PHE A 73 6.68 27.21 -0.11
C PHE A 73 7.99 26.85 -0.88
N GLY A 74 8.83 27.84 -1.21
CA GLY A 74 10.20 27.61 -1.71
C GLY A 74 11.19 27.48 -0.53
N PRO A 75 11.97 26.38 -0.39
CA PRO A 75 12.65 25.64 -1.44
C PRO A 75 12.44 24.09 -1.44
N GLY A 76 11.28 23.57 -1.01
CA GLY A 76 10.99 22.16 -1.33
C GLY A 76 9.91 21.46 -0.54
N TYR A 77 9.40 20.40 -1.13
CA TYR A 77 8.58 19.37 -0.51
C TYR A 77 9.46 18.15 -0.24
N CYS A 78 8.98 17.23 0.59
CA CYS A 78 9.59 15.90 0.67
C CYS A 78 8.51 14.83 0.86
N GLY A 79 8.70 13.68 0.21
CA GLY A 79 8.05 12.42 0.54
C GLY A 79 8.73 11.82 1.78
N GLY A 80 8.12 12.02 2.94
CA GLY A 80 8.60 11.52 4.23
C GLY A 80 8.32 12.45 5.41
N SER A 81 8.75 12.00 6.60
CA SER A 81 8.64 12.79 7.84
C SER A 81 9.82 13.75 7.98
N PRO A 82 9.61 15.01 8.40
CA PRO A 82 10.66 16.00 8.47
C PRO A 82 11.61 15.72 9.65
N THR A 83 12.91 15.88 9.42
CA THR A 83 13.95 15.78 10.46
C THR A 83 14.24 17.11 11.16
N SER A 84 13.84 18.22 10.52
CA SER A 84 13.99 19.59 11.03
C SER A 84 12.96 20.50 10.38
N SER A 85 12.92 21.78 10.77
CA SER A 85 12.16 22.82 10.07
C SER A 85 12.84 23.33 8.79
N SER A 86 14.08 22.88 8.51
CA SER A 86 14.80 23.22 7.29
C SER A 86 14.58 22.17 6.19
N PRO A 87 14.20 22.60 4.98
CA PRO A 87 14.08 21.73 3.81
C PRO A 87 15.43 21.15 3.35
N THR A 88 16.56 21.75 3.73
CA THR A 88 17.91 21.28 3.35
C THR A 88 18.37 20.03 4.11
N THR A 89 17.71 19.70 5.22
CA THR A 89 18.09 18.56 6.08
C THR A 89 17.43 17.25 5.65
N GLY A 90 16.45 17.31 4.74
CA GLY A 90 15.75 16.15 4.20
C GLY A 90 14.76 15.50 5.16
N CYS A 91 14.13 14.42 4.70
CA CYS A 91 13.07 13.71 5.41
C CYS A 91 13.39 12.23 5.56
N THR A 92 12.96 11.63 6.67
CA THR A 92 13.08 10.19 6.87
C THR A 92 12.06 9.49 5.98
N LYS A 93 12.50 8.45 5.27
CA LYS A 93 11.65 7.62 4.43
C LYS A 93 10.54 6.96 5.23
N ASP A 94 9.45 6.69 4.54
CA ASP A 94 8.27 6.02 5.06
C ASP A 94 8.51 4.57 5.43
N ASN A 95 7.58 4.01 6.20
CA ASN A 95 7.75 2.70 6.81
C ASN A 95 7.06 1.63 5.98
N ASP A 96 7.90 0.79 5.41
CA ASP A 96 7.55 -0.53 4.95
C ASP A 96 7.30 -1.43 6.17
N GLY A 97 6.32 -2.33 6.08
CA GLY A 97 5.77 -2.97 7.26
C GLY A 97 5.26 -4.37 7.04
N THR A 98 5.15 -5.11 8.14
CA THR A 98 4.53 -6.42 8.16
C THR A 98 3.06 -6.32 7.74
N ASN A 99 2.62 -7.30 6.95
CA ASN A 99 1.25 -7.46 6.50
C ASN A 99 0.81 -8.87 6.88
N TRP A 100 -0.31 -9.00 7.58
CA TRP A 100 -0.91 -10.29 7.90
C TRP A 100 -2.38 -10.28 7.55
N LYS A 101 -2.87 -11.41 7.03
CA LYS A 101 -4.26 -11.61 6.64
C LYS A 101 -4.72 -13.01 6.98
N VAL A 102 -6.03 -13.16 7.18
CA VAL A 102 -6.72 -14.43 7.08
C VAL A 102 -7.49 -14.46 5.77
N HIS A 103 -7.66 -15.64 5.19
CA HIS A 103 -8.42 -15.81 3.96
C HIS A 103 -9.27 -17.08 3.98
N ALA A 104 -10.33 -17.02 3.19
CA ALA A 104 -11.17 -18.17 2.86
C ALA A 104 -11.45 -18.13 1.36
N GLY A 105 -11.58 -19.30 0.75
CA GLY A 105 -11.85 -19.38 -0.68
C GLY A 105 -12.39 -20.72 -1.12
N PHE A 106 -12.71 -20.78 -2.39
CA PHE A 106 -13.09 -21.99 -3.10
C PHE A 106 -12.36 -22.01 -4.44
N ASP A 107 -11.75 -23.14 -4.78
CA ASP A 107 -11.22 -23.37 -6.10
C ASP A 107 -11.96 -24.52 -6.78
N TYR A 108 -11.93 -24.51 -8.10
CA TYR A 108 -12.42 -25.56 -8.97
C TYR A 108 -11.33 -25.87 -10.00
N GLN A 109 -10.86 -27.12 -9.99
CA GLN A 109 -9.90 -27.63 -10.96
C GLN A 109 -10.62 -28.39 -12.07
N PHE A 110 -10.26 -28.06 -13.31
CA PHE A 110 -10.62 -28.82 -14.49
C PHE A 110 -9.54 -29.89 -14.72
N GLY A 111 -9.95 -31.16 -14.72
CA GLY A 111 -9.05 -32.31 -14.86
C GLY A 111 -8.60 -32.89 -13.51
N GLU A 112 -8.28 -34.18 -13.51
CA GLU A 112 -8.03 -34.94 -12.27
C GLU A 112 -6.62 -34.73 -11.72
N THR A 113 -5.59 -34.85 -12.57
CA THR A 113 -4.17 -34.79 -12.15
C THR A 113 -3.53 -33.43 -12.39
N SER A 114 -3.89 -32.76 -13.48
CA SER A 114 -3.39 -31.45 -13.86
C SER A 114 -4.42 -30.73 -14.70
N GLY A 115 -4.41 -29.40 -14.67
CA GLY A 115 -5.24 -28.59 -15.55
C GLY A 115 -5.54 -27.21 -15.00
N PRO A 116 -6.41 -26.46 -15.71
CA PRO A 116 -6.82 -25.12 -15.30
C PRO A 116 -7.51 -25.13 -13.93
N VAL A 117 -7.25 -24.11 -13.13
CA VAL A 117 -7.92 -23.89 -11.84
C VAL A 117 -8.50 -22.49 -11.85
N VAL A 118 -9.75 -22.36 -11.41
CA VAL A 118 -10.41 -21.07 -11.16
C VAL A 118 -10.92 -21.04 -9.73
N GLY A 119 -10.95 -19.86 -9.12
CA GLY A 119 -11.41 -19.74 -7.76
C GLY A 119 -11.71 -18.33 -7.32
N ALA A 120 -12.30 -18.23 -6.13
CA ALA A 120 -12.58 -16.98 -5.45
C ALA A 120 -12.00 -17.01 -4.04
N VAL A 121 -11.45 -15.87 -3.63
CA VAL A 121 -10.87 -15.63 -2.29
C VAL A 121 -11.51 -14.39 -1.69
N ILE A 122 -11.87 -14.48 -0.42
CA ILE A 122 -12.07 -13.33 0.44
C ILE A 122 -10.97 -13.30 1.49
N GLU A 123 -10.45 -12.12 1.78
CA GLU A 123 -9.38 -11.92 2.76
C GLU A 123 -9.60 -10.65 3.58
N GLY A 124 -9.10 -10.67 4.81
CA GLY A 124 -9.13 -9.55 5.75
C GLY A 124 -7.94 -9.60 6.70
N GLY A 125 -7.41 -8.43 7.04
CA GLY A 125 -6.21 -8.34 7.87
C GLY A 125 -5.77 -6.92 8.18
N LYS A 126 -4.48 -6.80 8.50
CA LYS A 126 -3.84 -5.52 8.80
C LYS A 126 -2.47 -5.43 8.12
N ALA A 127 -2.21 -4.29 7.53
CA ALA A 127 -0.90 -3.91 7.03
C ALA A 127 -0.40 -2.69 7.81
N TYR A 128 0.81 -2.79 8.36
CA TYR A 128 1.43 -1.70 9.14
C TYR A 128 2.13 -0.69 8.23
N LEU A 129 1.37 -0.10 7.31
CA LEU A 129 1.86 0.88 6.35
C LEU A 129 1.48 2.29 6.77
N TYR A 130 2.42 3.22 6.63
CA TYR A 130 2.14 4.64 6.72
C TYR A 130 3.02 5.43 5.76
N ASP A 131 2.50 6.59 5.40
CA ASP A 131 3.00 7.44 4.33
C ASP A 131 2.87 8.89 4.80
N ASN A 132 3.94 9.68 4.65
CA ASN A 132 3.98 11.07 5.06
C ASN A 132 4.39 11.94 3.86
N VAL A 133 3.71 13.07 3.69
CA VAL A 133 4.21 14.16 2.84
C VAL A 133 4.39 15.39 3.69
N THR A 134 5.49 16.12 3.44
CA THR A 134 5.79 17.35 4.14
C THR A 134 6.06 18.49 3.17
N ALA A 135 5.44 19.64 3.44
CA ALA A 135 5.77 20.92 2.82
C ALA A 135 6.47 21.85 3.82
N PHE A 136 7.42 22.64 3.32
CA PHE A 136 8.16 23.64 4.08
C PHE A 136 7.85 25.03 3.57
N SER A 137 7.58 25.99 4.46
CA SER A 137 7.37 27.39 4.10
C SER A 137 8.65 28.23 4.19
N THR A 138 8.65 29.39 3.54
CA THR A 138 9.72 30.39 3.59
C THR A 138 9.87 31.10 4.94
N THR A 139 8.87 31.00 5.83
CA THR A 139 8.87 31.57 7.18
C THR A 139 9.16 30.49 8.24
N PRO A 140 10.14 29.62 7.98
CA PRO A 140 10.35 28.29 8.58
C PRO A 140 9.16 27.66 9.32
N ALA A 141 8.18 27.15 8.57
CA ALA A 141 7.14 26.28 9.13
C ALA A 141 7.02 24.97 8.35
N VAL A 142 6.62 23.92 9.09
CA VAL A 142 6.49 22.56 8.58
C VAL A 142 5.02 22.18 8.51
N TYR A 143 4.61 21.51 7.44
CA TYR A 143 3.24 21.06 7.20
C TYR A 143 3.28 19.60 6.80
N LYS A 144 2.94 18.69 7.72
CA LYS A 144 3.01 17.24 7.49
C LYS A 144 1.62 16.63 7.46
N ILE A 145 1.33 15.89 6.41
CA ILE A 145 0.15 15.04 6.30
C ILE A 145 0.60 13.59 6.32
N LYS A 146 0.00 12.78 7.21
CA LYS A 146 0.28 11.36 7.36
C LYS A 146 -0.96 10.54 7.01
N ALA A 147 -0.83 9.57 6.11
CA ALA A 147 -1.84 8.55 5.84
C ALA A 147 -1.38 7.21 6.43
N LYS A 148 -2.22 6.54 7.21
CA LYS A 148 -1.93 5.24 7.82
C LYS A 148 -3.02 4.24 7.48
N LEU A 149 -2.65 3.10 6.90
CA LEU A 149 -3.56 1.98 6.68
C LEU A 149 -3.75 1.22 8.01
N LYS A 150 -5.00 1.05 8.44
CA LYS A 150 -5.33 0.37 9.71
C LYS A 150 -5.77 -1.06 9.50
N GLU A 151 -6.61 -1.24 8.49
CA GLU A 151 -7.29 -2.48 8.16
C GLU A 151 -7.35 -2.56 6.65
N ASN A 152 -7.22 -3.77 6.11
CA ASN A 152 -7.35 -4.03 4.70
C ASN A 152 -8.05 -5.38 4.48
N GLY A 153 -8.82 -5.44 3.41
CA GLY A 153 -9.49 -6.65 2.95
C GLY A 153 -9.68 -6.63 1.45
N ALA A 154 -9.95 -7.79 0.88
CA ALA A 154 -10.21 -7.90 -0.54
C ALA A 154 -11.10 -9.09 -0.86
N ILE A 155 -11.79 -8.99 -2.00
CA ILE A 155 -12.42 -10.12 -2.67
C ILE A 155 -11.75 -10.24 -4.03
N ARG A 156 -11.21 -11.42 -4.32
CA ARG A 156 -10.38 -11.68 -5.49
C ARG A 156 -10.87 -12.91 -6.24
N ALA A 157 -10.89 -12.82 -7.56
CA ALA A 157 -10.86 -14.00 -8.40
C ALA A 157 -9.40 -14.47 -8.55
N ARG A 158 -9.20 -15.78 -8.73
CA ARG A 158 -7.91 -16.36 -9.10
C ARG A 158 -8.07 -17.40 -10.19
N GLY A 159 -7.08 -17.47 -11.07
CA GLY A 159 -7.08 -18.36 -12.22
C GLY A 159 -5.66 -18.78 -12.56
N GLY A 160 -5.45 -20.06 -12.82
CA GLY A 160 -4.11 -20.60 -12.98
C GLY A 160 -4.10 -22.01 -13.57
N TYR A 161 -2.95 -22.65 -13.46
CA TYR A 161 -2.72 -24.01 -13.94
C TYR A 161 -2.07 -24.85 -12.84
N SER A 162 -2.68 -26.00 -12.54
CA SER A 162 -2.13 -27.01 -11.65
C SER A 162 -1.34 -28.04 -12.44
N PHE A 163 -0.14 -28.34 -11.98
CA PHE A 163 0.71 -29.41 -12.49
C PHE A 163 0.45 -30.73 -11.74
N SER A 164 0.86 -31.84 -12.34
CA SER A 164 0.76 -33.18 -11.73
C SER A 164 1.55 -33.34 -10.43
N THR A 165 2.48 -32.42 -10.16
CA THR A 165 3.25 -32.31 -8.92
C THR A 165 2.46 -31.74 -7.75
N GLY A 166 1.22 -31.30 -7.97
CA GLY A 166 0.43 -30.58 -6.96
C GLY A 166 0.85 -29.13 -6.77
N THR A 167 1.61 -28.58 -7.71
CA THR A 167 1.96 -27.15 -7.78
C THR A 167 0.91 -26.39 -8.58
N LEU A 168 0.43 -25.25 -8.09
CA LEU A 168 -0.46 -24.32 -8.78
C LEU A 168 0.24 -22.99 -8.97
N VAL A 169 0.34 -22.54 -10.22
CA VAL A 169 0.75 -21.17 -10.55
C VAL A 169 -0.48 -20.40 -11.02
N TYR A 170 -0.73 -19.22 -10.45
CA TYR A 170 -1.97 -18.49 -10.70
C TYR A 170 -1.77 -16.97 -10.77
N GLY A 171 -2.63 -16.33 -11.55
CA GLY A 171 -2.92 -14.90 -11.48
C GLY A 171 -4.15 -14.63 -10.62
N THR A 172 -4.24 -13.44 -10.03
CA THR A 172 -5.35 -13.05 -9.16
C THR A 172 -5.59 -11.56 -9.23
N GLY A 173 -6.85 -11.14 -9.04
CA GLY A 173 -7.21 -9.74 -8.94
C GLY A 173 -8.64 -9.56 -8.49
N GLY A 174 -8.95 -8.35 -8.01
CA GLY A 174 -10.29 -8.02 -7.58
C GLY A 174 -10.40 -6.71 -6.83
N LEU A 175 -11.45 -6.60 -6.03
CA LEU A 175 -11.80 -5.39 -5.30
C LEU A 175 -11.10 -5.38 -3.94
N SER A 176 -10.57 -4.21 -3.58
CA SER A 176 -9.91 -3.97 -2.30
C SER A 176 -10.64 -2.93 -1.49
N TYR A 177 -10.65 -3.15 -0.18
CA TYR A 177 -11.16 -2.26 0.83
C TYR A 177 -10.05 -1.99 1.85
N GLY A 178 -9.98 -0.78 2.37
CA GLY A 178 -9.12 -0.46 3.50
C GLY A 178 -9.59 0.74 4.28
N LYS A 179 -9.22 0.78 5.56
CA LYS A 179 -9.49 1.91 6.44
C LYS A 179 -8.23 2.76 6.58
N ILE A 180 -8.27 3.98 6.04
CA ILE A 180 -7.16 4.92 6.08
C ILE A 180 -7.44 5.98 7.14
N GLU A 181 -6.49 6.14 8.06
CA GLU A 181 -6.47 7.23 9.03
C GLU A 181 -5.46 8.29 8.56
N ASN A 182 -5.98 9.47 8.23
CA ASN A 182 -5.20 10.63 7.86
C ASN A 182 -5.06 11.58 9.05
N SER A 183 -3.88 12.16 9.22
CA SER A 183 -3.57 13.11 10.30
C SER A 183 -2.69 14.24 9.77
N PHE A 184 -2.81 15.40 10.40
CA PHE A 184 -2.05 16.60 10.06
C PHE A 184 -1.31 17.11 11.29
N SER A 185 -0.09 17.60 11.08
CA SER A 185 0.70 18.30 12.11
C SER A 185 1.47 19.45 11.49
N THR A 186 1.58 20.57 12.20
CA THR A 186 2.34 21.73 11.76
C THR A 186 3.10 22.39 12.90
N SER A 187 4.17 23.11 12.56
CA SER A 187 4.87 24.02 13.47
C SER A 187 4.40 25.48 13.35
N ASN A 188 3.48 25.79 12.43
CA ASN A 188 2.89 27.12 12.32
C ASN A 188 1.89 27.33 13.47
N ALA A 189 2.18 28.30 14.34
CA ALA A 189 1.33 28.69 15.46
C ALA A 189 0.53 29.99 15.22
N VAL A 190 0.65 30.58 14.03
CA VAL A 190 0.02 31.86 13.66
C VAL A 190 -1.35 31.64 13.02
N ASN A 191 -1.46 30.62 12.18
CA ASN A 191 -2.69 30.26 11.47
C ASN A 191 -3.45 29.16 12.21
N THR A 192 -4.75 29.07 11.93
CA THR A 192 -5.62 27.99 12.41
C THR A 192 -5.73 26.92 11.34
N PHE A 193 -5.67 25.65 11.75
CA PHE A 193 -5.74 24.51 10.84
C PHE A 193 -6.84 23.56 11.28
N THR A 194 -7.80 23.30 10.40
CA THR A 194 -8.88 22.34 10.65
C THR A 194 -8.83 21.21 9.63
N THR A 195 -8.96 19.98 10.09
CA THR A 195 -8.87 18.79 9.22
C THR A 195 -10.24 18.24 8.92
N SER A 196 -10.50 17.87 7.67
CA SER A 196 -11.71 17.16 7.27
C SER A 196 -11.35 15.78 6.69
N GLY A 197 -12.19 14.77 6.96
CA GLY A 197 -12.01 13.44 6.38
C GLY A 197 -10.91 12.56 7.00
N SER A 198 -10.59 12.73 8.29
CA SER A 198 -9.46 12.07 8.96
C SER A 198 -9.55 10.54 9.08
N LYS A 199 -10.76 9.93 9.04
CA LYS A 199 -10.93 8.47 9.00
C LYS A 199 -11.88 8.12 7.87
N LYS A 200 -11.41 7.35 6.89
CA LYS A 200 -12.22 7.02 5.72
C LYS A 200 -12.01 5.60 5.24
N ASP A 201 -13.11 5.06 4.75
CA ASP A 201 -13.16 3.81 4.01
C ASP A 201 -12.71 4.11 2.59
N ALA A 202 -11.66 3.40 2.18
CA ALA A 202 -11.00 3.54 0.90
C ALA A 202 -11.25 2.27 0.10
N TRP A 203 -11.80 2.44 -1.11
CA TRP A 203 -12.02 1.36 -2.05
C TRP A 203 -11.02 1.46 -3.21
N GLY A 204 -10.74 0.32 -3.81
CA GLY A 204 -9.96 0.25 -5.03
C GLY A 204 -9.82 -1.18 -5.50
N TYR A 205 -8.64 -1.50 -6.04
CA TYR A 205 -8.41 -2.79 -6.68
C TYR A 205 -7.03 -3.34 -6.33
N ASN A 206 -6.90 -4.65 -6.49
CA ASN A 206 -5.61 -5.32 -6.44
C ASN A 206 -5.46 -6.29 -7.61
N TYR A 207 -4.22 -6.59 -7.94
CA TYR A 207 -3.87 -7.67 -8.86
C TYR A 207 -2.47 -8.20 -8.56
N GLY A 208 -2.19 -9.41 -9.01
CA GLY A 208 -0.89 -10.04 -8.85
C GLY A 208 -0.92 -11.51 -9.22
N GLY A 209 -0.05 -12.29 -8.60
CA GLY A 209 0.08 -13.71 -8.88
C GLY A 209 0.83 -14.45 -7.78
N GLY A 210 0.66 -15.77 -7.77
CA GLY A 210 1.24 -16.61 -6.75
C GLY A 210 1.55 -18.02 -7.25
N ILE A 211 2.28 -18.72 -6.41
CA ILE A 211 2.59 -20.14 -6.54
C ILE A 211 2.23 -20.84 -5.24
N GLU A 212 1.49 -21.93 -5.30
CA GLU A 212 1.12 -22.76 -4.15
C GLU A 212 1.50 -24.22 -4.42
N GLN A 213 1.97 -24.92 -3.39
CA GLN A 213 2.29 -26.34 -3.42
C GLN A 213 1.41 -27.07 -2.41
N LYS A 214 0.77 -28.16 -2.83
CA LYS A 214 0.07 -29.07 -1.93
C LYS A 214 1.04 -29.89 -1.10
N VAL A 215 0.74 -30.01 0.20
CA VAL A 215 1.45 -30.81 1.20
C VAL A 215 0.40 -31.48 2.09
N GLY A 216 -0.02 -32.68 1.70
CA GLY A 216 -1.13 -33.39 2.36
C GLY A 216 -2.44 -32.56 2.28
N PRO A 217 -3.15 -32.34 3.41
CA PRO A 217 -4.36 -31.51 3.43
C PRO A 217 -4.07 -30.00 3.43
N PHE A 218 -2.80 -29.60 3.46
CA PHE A 218 -2.40 -28.20 3.44
C PHE A 218 -1.87 -27.79 2.06
N SER A 219 -1.84 -26.48 1.84
CA SER A 219 -1.12 -25.85 0.73
C SER A 219 -0.28 -24.70 1.27
N ILE A 220 0.95 -24.58 0.78
CA ILE A 220 1.89 -23.54 1.17
C ILE A 220 2.30 -22.79 -0.09
N GLY A 221 2.39 -21.46 -0.04
CA GLY A 221 2.69 -20.69 -1.22
C GLY A 221 3.31 -19.33 -0.97
N ALA A 222 3.60 -18.66 -2.08
CA ALA A 222 4.00 -17.27 -2.12
C ALA A 222 3.04 -16.49 -3.03
N LEU A 223 2.66 -15.30 -2.60
CA LEU A 223 1.72 -14.43 -3.30
C LEU A 223 2.32 -13.02 -3.36
N TYR A 224 2.38 -12.48 -4.57
CA TYR A 224 2.66 -11.07 -4.80
C TYR A 224 1.36 -10.34 -5.16
N LEU A 225 1.14 -9.17 -4.55
CA LEU A 225 -0.01 -8.30 -4.82
C LEU A 225 0.43 -6.85 -4.95
N PHE A 226 -0.10 -6.17 -5.96
CA PHE A 226 -0.13 -4.72 -6.03
C PHE A 226 -1.55 -4.24 -5.71
N THR A 227 -1.68 -3.34 -4.73
CA THR A 227 -2.96 -2.81 -4.26
C THR A 227 -3.00 -1.30 -4.41
N VAL A 228 -4.13 -0.77 -4.88
CA VAL A 228 -4.37 0.66 -5.01
C VAL A 228 -5.70 1.01 -4.34
N LEU A 229 -5.67 1.94 -3.39
CA LEU A 229 -6.85 2.44 -2.67
C LEU A 229 -7.02 3.94 -2.94
N LYS A 230 -8.27 4.41 -3.10
CA LYS A 230 -8.56 5.84 -3.30
C LYS A 230 -8.49 6.61 -1.97
N ASN A 231 -7.66 7.66 -1.91
CA ASN A 231 -7.49 8.55 -0.75
C ASN A 231 -7.49 10.03 -1.16
N ASN A 232 -8.63 10.55 -1.63
CA ASN A 232 -8.73 11.89 -2.22
C ASN A 232 -9.58 12.90 -1.44
N LYS A 233 -10.10 12.50 -0.28
CA LYS A 233 -11.09 13.27 0.50
C LYS A 233 -10.53 13.92 1.76
N TYR A 234 -9.26 13.69 2.09
CA TYR A 234 -8.64 14.35 3.22
C TYR A 234 -8.19 15.75 2.83
N THR A 235 -8.70 16.76 3.51
CA THR A 235 -8.31 18.16 3.29
C THR A 235 -7.98 18.80 4.62
N VAL A 236 -7.10 19.78 4.57
CA VAL A 236 -6.77 20.67 5.68
C VAL A 236 -7.10 22.08 5.25
N ASN A 237 -7.97 22.74 5.99
CA ASN A 237 -8.26 24.15 5.79
C ASN A 237 -7.29 24.97 6.66
N ALA A 238 -6.46 25.79 6.02
CA ALA A 238 -5.67 26.83 6.65
C ALA A 238 -6.44 28.15 6.62
N SER A 239 -6.71 28.72 7.79
CA SER A 239 -7.39 30.00 7.95
C SER A 239 -6.80 30.79 9.13
N GLY A 240 -7.44 31.90 9.50
CA GLY A 240 -6.94 32.79 10.55
C GLY A 240 -5.61 33.47 10.20
N GLY A 241 -4.97 34.09 11.20
CA GLY A 241 -3.83 34.99 11.00
C GLY A 241 -4.26 36.37 10.52
N ALA A 242 -3.29 37.17 10.04
CA ALA A 242 -3.56 38.51 9.53
C ALA A 242 -4.43 38.48 8.25
N VAL A 243 -5.35 39.44 8.12
CA VAL A 243 -6.13 39.65 6.88
C VAL A 243 -5.15 39.97 5.74
N GLY A 244 -5.28 39.28 4.61
CA GLY A 244 -4.32 39.37 3.51
C GLY A 244 -3.03 38.57 3.72
N GLY A 245 -2.95 37.76 4.77
CA GLY A 245 -1.88 36.82 5.01
C GLY A 245 -1.80 35.72 3.94
N PRO A 246 -0.76 34.89 3.93
CA PRO A 246 -0.46 33.96 2.84
C PRO A 246 -1.62 33.01 2.50
N PHE A 247 -2.36 32.54 3.51
CA PHE A 247 -3.51 31.63 3.34
C PHE A 247 -4.85 32.33 3.08
N THR A 248 -4.96 33.65 3.28
CA THR A 248 -6.20 34.42 3.08
C THR A 248 -6.11 35.41 1.91
N ALA A 249 -4.93 35.58 1.30
CA ALA A 249 -4.68 36.58 0.27
C ALA A 249 -5.51 36.45 -1.02
N ILE A 250 -6.07 35.27 -1.32
CA ILE A 250 -6.84 35.02 -2.55
C ILE A 250 -8.34 34.94 -2.26
N SER A 251 -8.78 33.97 -1.45
CA SER A 251 -10.19 33.77 -1.11
C SER A 251 -10.74 34.75 -0.07
N GLY A 252 -9.87 35.43 0.68
CA GLY A 252 -10.24 36.23 1.86
C GLY A 252 -10.57 35.43 3.12
N THR A 253 -10.81 34.11 3.01
CA THR A 253 -11.32 33.27 4.12
C THR A 253 -10.38 32.12 4.50
N GLY A 254 -9.53 31.65 3.58
CA GLY A 254 -8.57 30.57 3.84
C GLY A 254 -8.10 29.84 2.58
N THR A 255 -7.29 28.81 2.77
CA THR A 255 -6.80 27.94 1.69
C THR A 255 -6.99 26.50 2.11
N ASP A 256 -7.55 25.69 1.24
CA ASP A 256 -7.58 24.25 1.42
C ASP A 256 -6.33 23.61 0.84
N PHE A 257 -5.79 22.60 1.50
CA PHE A 257 -4.68 21.82 0.97
C PHE A 257 -4.79 20.36 1.32
N ARG A 258 -4.17 19.53 0.48
CA ARG A 258 -4.18 18.07 0.61
C ARG A 258 -2.93 17.45 0.00
N ARG A 259 -2.78 16.14 0.20
CA ARG A 259 -1.81 15.32 -0.51
C ARG A 259 -2.04 15.42 -2.03
N GLY A 260 -0.98 15.66 -2.80
CA GLY A 260 -1.03 15.67 -4.26
C GLY A 260 -1.39 14.29 -4.80
N PHE A 261 -0.89 13.22 -4.17
CA PHE A 261 -1.31 11.87 -4.49
C PHE A 261 -2.65 11.56 -3.83
N THR A 262 -3.63 11.25 -4.68
CA THR A 262 -5.00 10.93 -4.31
C THR A 262 -5.23 9.42 -4.16
N LYS A 263 -4.16 8.63 -4.23
CA LYS A 263 -4.19 7.16 -4.18
C LYS A 263 -3.15 6.68 -3.16
N PHE A 264 -3.52 5.67 -2.39
CA PHE A 264 -2.63 4.93 -1.51
C PHE A 264 -2.31 3.60 -2.18
N ALA A 265 -1.12 3.49 -2.78
CA ALA A 265 -0.68 2.29 -3.50
C ALA A 265 0.44 1.59 -2.73
N TYR A 266 0.43 0.26 -2.74
CA TYR A 266 1.48 -0.54 -2.11
C TYR A 266 1.61 -1.91 -2.77
N HIS A 267 2.82 -2.44 -2.69
CA HIS A 267 3.16 -3.81 -3.05
C HIS A 267 3.13 -4.69 -1.81
N SER A 268 2.90 -5.99 -1.98
CA SER A 268 2.97 -6.98 -0.92
C SER A 268 3.57 -8.27 -1.44
N LEU A 269 4.48 -8.86 -0.66
CA LEU A 269 4.97 -10.22 -0.84
C LEU A 269 4.59 -11.02 0.39
N LEU A 270 3.83 -12.10 0.20
CA LEU A 270 3.13 -12.83 1.26
C LEU A 270 3.45 -14.31 1.14
N ALA A 271 3.84 -14.93 2.25
CA ALA A 271 3.78 -16.37 2.41
C ALA A 271 2.33 -16.76 2.77
N THR A 272 1.81 -17.81 2.14
CA THR A 272 0.44 -18.30 2.35
C THR A 272 0.46 -19.72 2.88
N VAL A 273 -0.45 -20.01 3.81
CA VAL A 273 -0.71 -21.37 4.28
C VAL A 273 -2.22 -21.55 4.33
N SER A 274 -2.74 -22.61 3.69
CA SER A 274 -4.17 -22.92 3.68
C SER A 274 -4.42 -24.37 3.99
N TYR A 275 -5.39 -24.64 4.86
CA TYR A 275 -6.00 -25.95 5.03
C TYR A 275 -7.11 -26.12 3.99
N ARG A 276 -7.13 -27.25 3.30
CA ARG A 276 -8.09 -27.56 2.23
C ARG A 276 -8.99 -28.72 2.66
N PHE A 277 -10.29 -28.57 2.43
CA PHE A 277 -11.32 -29.55 2.77
C PHE A 277 -11.58 -30.52 1.62
#